data_AF-A0A1Q7PEG5-F1
#
_entry.id   AF-A0A1Q7PEG5-F1
#
_cell.length_a   1.000
_cell.length_b   1.000
_cell.length_c   1.000
_cell.angle_alpha   90.00
_cell.angle_beta   90.00
_cell.angle_gamma   90.00
#
_symmetry.space_group_name_H-M   'P 1'
#
loop_
_entity.id
_entity.type
_entity.pdbx_description
1 polymer ?
#
loop_
_entity_poly.entity_id
_entity_poly.type
_entity_poly.pdbx_seq_one_letter_code
_entity_poly.pdbx_strand_id
1 'polypeptide(L)'
;MAEAKFTIIDGGRVAEVGVREGVELARRAEAAGRPVAVDPDERVAYLGVSARERATALASLEAPDFTLPDLDGRLHSLSRHRGTKLLLVAYGSW
;
A
#
# COMPACT_ATOMS: atom_id res chain seq x y z
N MET A 1 12.69 -11.24 -29.11
CA MET A 1 11.34 -11.08 -28.55
C MET A 1 11.48 -10.35 -27.23
N ALA A 2 10.71 -9.29 -26.99
CA ALA A 2 10.77 -8.58 -25.70
C ALA A 2 10.23 -9.52 -24.60
N GLU A 3 10.93 -9.60 -23.47
CA GLU A 3 10.48 -10.37 -22.32
C GLU A 3 9.17 -9.80 -21.78
N ALA A 4 8.20 -10.66 -21.50
CA ALA A 4 6.93 -10.25 -20.95
C ALA A 4 7.15 -9.66 -19.54
N LYS A 5 6.67 -8.44 -19.31
CA LYS A 5 6.73 -7.79 -18.01
C LYS A 5 5.52 -8.15 -17.15
N PHE A 6 5.70 -8.03 -15.85
CA PHE A 6 4.73 -8.24 -14.79
C PHE A 6 4.83 -7.11 -13.77
N THR A 7 3.70 -6.52 -13.40
CA THR A 7 3.64 -5.37 -12.50
C THR A 7 3.47 -5.84 -11.06
N ILE A 8 4.31 -5.35 -10.16
CA ILE A 8 4.19 -5.56 -8.72
C ILE A 8 3.83 -4.25 -8.05
N ILE A 9 2.74 -4.26 -7.28
CA ILE A 9 2.35 -3.18 -6.39
C ILE A 9 2.61 -3.63 -4.96
N ASP A 10 3.68 -3.13 -4.34
CA ASP A 10 4.10 -3.49 -2.98
C ASP A 10 4.14 -2.23 -2.10
N GLY A 11 3.23 -2.14 -1.12
CA GLY A 11 3.19 -1.03 -0.17
C GLY A 11 3.06 0.35 -0.85
N GLY A 12 2.32 0.43 -1.95
CA GLY A 12 2.13 1.64 -2.75
C GLY A 12 3.26 1.95 -3.75
N ARG A 13 4.31 1.12 -3.81
CA ARG A 13 5.35 1.21 -4.85
C ARG A 13 4.99 0.32 -6.02
N VAL A 14 5.20 0.82 -7.24
CA VAL A 14 4.99 0.08 -8.48
C VAL A 14 6.33 -0.27 -9.10
N ALA A 15 6.51 -1.54 -9.47
CA ALA A 15 7.69 -2.02 -10.18
C ALA A 15 7.29 -2.95 -11.33
N GLU A 16 8.02 -2.88 -12.44
CA GLU A 16 7.93 -3.86 -13.52
C GLU A 16 9.07 -4.86 -13.42
N VAL A 17 8.74 -6.15 -13.39
CA VAL A 17 9.69 -7.27 -13.30
C VAL A 17 9.41 -8.30 -14.40
N GLY A 18 10.29 -9.28 -14.58
CA GLY A 18 9.99 -10.43 -15.43
C GLY A 18 8.87 -11.30 -14.83
N VAL A 19 8.08 -12.00 -15.66
CA VAL A 19 6.95 -12.81 -15.17
C VAL A 19 7.35 -13.80 -14.08
N ARG A 20 8.45 -14.52 -14.28
CA ARG A 20 8.93 -15.51 -13.30
C ARG A 20 9.26 -14.86 -11.95
N GLU A 21 9.92 -13.70 -11.99
CA GLU A 21 10.25 -12.93 -10.79
C GLU A 21 8.99 -12.42 -10.10
N GLY A 22 8.02 -11.87 -10.85
CA GLY A 22 6.75 -11.41 -10.30
C GLY A 22 5.98 -12.51 -9.57
N VAL A 23 5.90 -13.71 -10.16
CA VAL A 23 5.28 -14.89 -9.54
C VAL A 23 6.02 -15.31 -8.26
N GLU A 24 7.36 -15.30 -8.27
CA GLU A 24 8.16 -15.65 -7.10
C GLU A 24 7.96 -14.64 -5.95
N LEU A 25 7.93 -13.34 -6.27
CA LEU A 25 7.66 -12.28 -5.32
C LEU A 25 6.28 -12.43 -4.67
N ALA A 26 5.25 -12.75 -5.48
CA ALA A 26 3.91 -13.01 -4.99
C ALA A 26 3.86 -14.22 -4.05
N ARG A 27 4.46 -15.35 -4.44
CA ARG A 27 4.55 -16.56 -3.59
C ARG A 27 5.28 -16.31 -2.28
N ARG A 28 6.39 -15.56 -2.33
CA ARG A 28 7.16 -15.20 -1.13
C ARG A 28 6.35 -14.32 -0.18
N ALA A 29 5.58 -13.37 -0.72
CA ALA A 29 4.71 -12.52 0.09
C ALA A 29 3.60 -13.34 0.76
N GLU A 30 2.95 -14.25 0.02
CA GLU A 30 1.95 -15.17 0.55
C GLU A 30 2.53 -16.06 1.66
N ALA A 31 3.72 -16.64 1.44
CA ALA A 31 4.42 -17.45 2.46
C ALA A 31 4.79 -16.64 3.71
N ALA A 32 5.00 -15.33 3.58
CA ALA A 32 5.21 -14.41 4.69
C ALA A 32 3.91 -13.99 5.41
N GLY A 33 2.75 -14.56 5.02
CA GLY A 33 1.45 -14.22 5.60
C GLY A 33 0.93 -12.85 5.18
N ARG A 34 1.43 -12.31 4.06
CA ARG A 34 0.94 -11.07 3.47
C ARG A 34 -0.28 -11.40 2.60
N PRO A 35 -1.34 -10.55 2.59
CA PRO A 35 -2.42 -10.70 1.64
C PRO A 35 -1.91 -10.41 0.23
N VAL A 36 -2.19 -11.30 -0.71
CA VAL A 36 -1.77 -11.20 -2.11
C VAL A 36 -2.99 -11.28 -3.00
N ALA A 37 -3.10 -10.35 -3.95
CA ALA A 37 -4.08 -10.41 -5.04
C ALA A 37 -3.32 -10.44 -6.37
N VAL A 38 -3.67 -11.36 -7.24
CA VAL A 38 -3.02 -11.52 -8.56
C VAL A 38 -4.09 -11.43 -9.63
N ASP A 39 -3.83 -10.59 -10.63
CA ASP A 39 -4.55 -10.59 -11.90
C ASP A 39 -3.59 -11.12 -12.99
N PRO A 40 -3.76 -12.39 -13.41
CA PRO A 40 -2.86 -13.00 -14.39
C PRO A 40 -3.05 -12.45 -15.80
N ASP A 41 -4.26 -11.96 -16.14
CA ASP A 41 -4.57 -11.43 -17.47
C ASP A 41 -3.89 -10.07 -17.67
N GLU A 42 -3.96 -9.23 -16.64
CA GLU A 42 -3.26 -7.94 -16.60
C GLU A 42 -1.79 -8.05 -16.17
N ARG A 43 -1.34 -9.27 -15.80
CA ARG A 43 0.02 -9.56 -15.31
C ARG A 43 0.44 -8.61 -14.19
N VAL A 44 -0.44 -8.45 -13.19
CA VAL A 44 -0.20 -7.60 -12.03
C VAL A 44 -0.45 -8.36 -10.73
N ALA A 45 0.35 -8.09 -9.71
CA ALA A 45 0.06 -8.54 -8.35
C ALA A 45 0.18 -7.39 -7.35
N TYR A 46 -0.77 -7.34 -6.42
CA TYR A 46 -0.72 -6.49 -5.24
C TYR A 46 -0.25 -7.31 -4.03
N LEU A 47 0.80 -6.83 -3.37
CA LEU A 47 1.37 -7.42 -2.17
C LEU A 47 1.06 -6.51 -0.98
N GLY A 48 0.05 -6.88 -0.19
CA GLY A 48 -0.38 -6.07 0.94
C GLY A 48 0.52 -6.23 2.17
N VAL A 49 0.26 -5.44 3.21
CA VAL A 49 0.96 -5.52 4.49
C VAL A 49 0.47 -6.69 5.33
N SER A 50 1.38 -7.40 6.00
CA SER A 50 1.05 -8.54 6.84
C SER A 50 0.15 -8.14 8.03
N ALA A 51 -0.63 -9.08 8.55
CA ALA A 51 -1.45 -8.82 9.74
C ALA A 51 -0.61 -8.39 10.95
N ARG A 52 0.59 -8.97 11.08
CA ARG A 52 1.54 -8.63 12.15
C ARG A 52 2.04 -7.19 12.02
N GLU A 53 2.48 -6.76 10.85
CA GLU A 53 2.95 -5.37 10.63
C GLU A 53 1.83 -4.36 10.90
N ARG A 54 0.60 -4.64 10.42
CA ARG A 54 -0.55 -3.80 10.74
C ARG A 54 -0.81 -3.70 12.24
N ALA A 55 -0.73 -4.83 12.96
CA ALA A 55 -0.92 -4.85 14.41
C ALA A 55 0.18 -4.06 15.14
N THR A 56 1.44 -4.19 14.71
CA THR A 56 2.55 -3.41 15.26
C THR A 56 2.36 -1.91 15.04
N ALA A 57 1.95 -1.48 13.83
CA ALA A 57 1.67 -0.08 13.54
C ALA A 57 0.54 0.47 14.43
N LEU A 58 -0.55 -0.26 14.60
CA LEU A 58 -1.65 0.13 15.50
C LEU A 58 -1.20 0.23 16.96
N ALA A 59 -0.39 -0.72 17.43
CA ALA A 59 0.12 -0.74 18.80
C ALA A 59 1.08 0.42 19.11
N SER A 60 1.72 1.02 18.09
CA SER A 60 2.61 2.17 18.28
C SER A 60 1.87 3.43 18.74
N LEU A 61 0.56 3.53 18.43
CA LEU A 61 -0.25 4.73 18.61
C LEU A 61 0.31 5.97 17.88
N GLU A 62 1.28 5.80 16.99
CA GLU A 62 1.83 6.85 16.17
C GLU A 62 1.03 6.92 14.86
N ALA A 63 0.35 8.05 14.63
CA ALA A 63 -0.29 8.30 13.36
C ALA A 63 0.78 8.64 12.29
N PRO A 64 0.85 7.91 11.17
CA PRO A 64 1.77 8.24 10.09
C PRO A 64 1.40 9.59 9.48
N ASP A 65 2.42 10.36 9.07
CA ASP A 65 2.18 11.59 8.33
C ASP A 65 1.60 11.26 6.95
N PHE A 66 0.60 12.04 6.53
CA PHE A 66 0.01 11.95 5.19
C PHE A 66 -0.34 13.35 4.72
N THR A 67 -0.44 13.51 3.40
CA THR A 67 -0.87 14.77 2.77
C THR A 67 -2.06 14.51 1.88
N LEU A 68 -3.15 15.22 2.12
CA LEU A 68 -4.39 15.12 1.34
C LEU A 68 -4.82 16.52 0.86
N PRO A 69 -5.44 16.63 -0.32
CA PRO A 69 -6.09 17.86 -0.74
C PRO A 69 -7.38 18.09 0.05
N ASP A 70 -7.70 19.36 0.33
CA ASP A 70 -9.05 19.76 0.72
C ASP A 70 -9.98 19.89 -0.51
N LEU A 71 -11.19 20.40 -0.30
CA LEU A 71 -12.19 20.59 -1.37
C LEU A 71 -11.76 21.60 -2.43
N ASP A 72 -10.87 22.53 -2.09
CA ASP A 72 -10.29 23.51 -3.01
C ASP A 72 -8.99 22.99 -3.67
N GLY A 73 -8.62 21.73 -3.42
CA GLY A 73 -7.41 21.09 -3.93
C GLY A 73 -6.14 21.48 -3.18
N ARG A 74 -6.22 22.27 -2.11
CA ARG A 74 -5.05 22.70 -1.33
C ARG A 74 -4.55 21.55 -0.48
N LEU A 75 -3.24 21.30 -0.54
CA LEU A 75 -2.60 20.23 0.20
C LEU A 75 -2.41 20.56 1.69
N HIS A 76 -2.88 19.66 2.53
CA HIS A 76 -2.72 19.68 3.98
C HIS A 76 -2.01 18.42 4.45
N SER A 77 -0.97 18.59 5.26
CA SER A 77 -0.22 17.48 5.85
C SER A 77 -0.58 17.34 7.33
N LEU A 78 -0.73 16.11 7.82
CA LEU A 78 -1.04 15.84 9.23
C LEU A 78 -0.01 16.48 10.17
N SER A 79 1.28 16.46 9.79
CA SER A 79 2.38 17.06 10.54
C SER A 79 2.25 18.57 10.77
N ARG A 80 1.47 19.30 9.94
CA ARG A 80 1.21 20.73 10.17
C ARG A 80 0.33 21.00 11.40
N HIS A 81 -0.37 19.98 11.90
CA HIS A 81 -1.27 20.08 13.05
C HIS A 81 -0.63 19.57 14.36
N ARG A 82 0.68 19.33 14.39
CA ARG A 82 1.40 18.93 15.62
C ARG A 82 1.16 19.95 16.74
N GLY A 83 0.88 19.45 17.94
CA GLY A 83 0.57 20.29 19.11
C GLY A 83 -0.88 20.79 19.19
N THR A 84 -1.73 20.45 18.22
CA THR A 84 -3.17 20.78 18.24
C THR A 84 -4.01 19.52 18.41
N LYS A 85 -5.22 19.67 18.96
CA LYS A 85 -6.20 18.58 19.01
C LYS A 85 -6.83 18.44 17.61
N LEU A 86 -6.77 17.25 17.04
CA LEU A 86 -7.31 16.95 15.72
C LEU A 86 -8.28 15.76 15.81
N LEU A 87 -9.37 15.83 15.05
CA LEU A 87 -10.27 14.71 14.79
C LEU A 87 -10.10 14.29 13.33
N LEU A 88 -9.68 13.04 13.09
CA LEU A 88 -9.63 12.45 11.76
C LEU A 88 -10.85 11.58 11.55
N VAL A 89 -11.63 11.87 10.51
CA VAL A 89 -12.81 11.07 10.11
C VAL A 89 -12.52 10.44 8.75
N ALA A 90 -12.44 9.12 8.72
CA ALA A 90 -12.40 8.35 7.48
C ALA A 90 -13.80 7.78 7.21
N TYR A 91 -14.33 8.03 6.01
CA TYR A 91 -15.66 7.60 5.60
C TYR A 91 -15.59 6.99 4.20
N GLY A 92 -16.44 6.00 3.95
CA GLY A 92 -16.73 5.47 2.63
C GLY A 92 -18.22 5.17 2.49
N SER A 93 -18.78 5.49 1.33
CA SER A 93 -20.22 5.45 1.05
C SER A 93 -20.67 4.16 0.36
N TRP A 94 -19.91 3.08 0.51
CA TRP A 94 -20.19 1.81 -0.15
C TRP A 94 -21.39 1.08 0.48
#